data_AF-A0A344LVE4-F1
#
_entry.id   AF-A0A344LVE4-F1
#
_cell.length_a   1.000
_cell.length_b   1.000
_cell.length_c   1.000
_cell.angle_alpha   90.00
_cell.angle_beta   90.00
_cell.angle_gamma   90.00
#
_symmetry.space_group_name_H-M   'P 1'
#
loop_
_entity.id
_entity.type
_entity.pdbx_description
1 polymer ?
#
loop_
_entity_poly.entity_id
_entity_poly.type
_entity_poly.pdbx_seq_one_letter_code
_entity_poly.pdbx_strand_id
1 'polypeptide(L)'
;MNFKLPFFLLLFVSTFAIAQQSISVKGSAPFPATQDYTFICEKYAYTGEVNIQIAKTDKGGVLKITVATANDKARIAGGLYVDLANADVIACTDKNVKESADGKTTSYYYFTPAEWIKLKKNDIYAVRFIISGGPTTFGNQTGYFTAYNKMNYFSTAFDKSKKSYDTAKEISVL
;
A
#
# COMPACT_ATOMS: atom_id res chain seq x y z
N MET A 1 22.29 42.11 28.09
CA MET A 1 21.18 41.24 27.60
C MET A 1 21.82 39.98 27.03
N ASN A 2 21.64 38.82 27.68
CA ASN A 2 22.31 37.56 27.31
C ASN A 2 21.70 36.97 26.03
N PHE A 3 22.21 37.40 24.87
CA PHE A 3 21.79 36.93 23.53
C PHE A 3 22.04 35.43 23.27
N LYS A 4 22.67 34.71 24.20
CA LYS A 4 22.95 33.27 24.06
C LYS A 4 21.68 32.41 24.19
N LEU A 5 20.69 32.83 24.98
CA LEU A 5 19.47 32.06 25.21
C LEU A 5 18.50 32.03 24.01
N PRO A 6 18.20 33.14 23.30
CA PRO A 6 17.34 33.10 22.12
C PRO A 6 17.98 32.38 20.93
N PHE A 7 19.31 32.33 20.83
CA PHE A 7 20.01 31.60 19.76
C PHE A 7 19.87 30.08 19.92
N PHE A 8 19.91 29.57 21.15
CA PHE A 8 19.67 28.14 21.42
C PHE A 8 18.21 27.73 21.15
N LEU A 9 17.24 28.59 21.44
CA LEU A 9 15.83 28.33 21.14
C LEU A 9 15.52 28.29 19.63
N LEU A 10 16.22 29.08 18.80
CA LEU A 10 16.06 29.05 17.35
C LEU A 10 16.57 27.73 16.72
N LEU A 11 17.57 27.11 17.34
CA LEU A 11 18.17 25.84 16.91
C LEU A 11 17.26 24.61 17.14
N PHE A 12 16.30 24.70 18.06
CA PHE A 12 15.33 23.62 18.31
C PHE A 12 14.16 23.59 17.32
N VAL A 13 13.93 24.66 16.54
CA VAL A 13 12.78 24.75 15.62
C VAL A 13 13.11 24.23 14.20
N SER A 14 14.38 23.94 13.89
CA SER A 14 14.83 23.65 12.52
C SER A 14 14.91 22.16 12.16
N THR A 15 14.50 21.24 13.03
CA THR A 15 14.53 19.79 12.73
C THR A 15 13.13 19.19 12.64
N PHE A 16 12.35 19.64 11.66
CA PHE A 16 11.25 18.80 11.15
C PHE A 16 11.88 17.65 10.35
N ALA A 17 12.35 16.61 11.05
CA ALA A 17 12.69 15.36 10.42
C ALA A 17 11.39 14.78 9.83
N ILE A 18 11.28 14.76 8.49
CA ILE A 18 10.23 13.96 7.83
C ILE A 18 10.57 12.51 8.12
N ALA A 19 9.88 11.91 9.10
CA ALA A 19 10.05 10.51 9.43
C ALA A 19 9.52 9.67 8.25
N GLN A 20 10.46 9.13 7.44
CA GLN A 20 10.14 8.18 6.38
C GLN A 20 9.44 6.97 6.99
N GLN A 21 8.26 6.60 6.46
CA GLN A 21 7.57 5.40 6.90
C GLN A 21 8.40 4.15 6.56
N SER A 22 8.13 3.04 7.25
CA SER A 22 8.82 1.78 6.98
C SER A 22 7.90 0.58 6.98
N ILE A 23 8.27 -0.44 6.21
CA ILE A 23 7.67 -1.77 6.24
C ILE A 23 8.66 -2.73 6.89
N SER A 24 8.21 -3.43 7.93
CA SER A 24 8.96 -4.52 8.54
C SER A 24 8.39 -5.84 8.05
N VAL A 25 9.20 -6.61 7.32
CA VAL A 25 8.85 -7.98 6.92
C VAL A 25 9.58 -8.94 7.84
N LYS A 26 8.88 -9.93 8.39
CA LYS A 26 9.49 -10.93 9.30
C LYS A 26 10.80 -11.48 8.74
N GLY A 27 11.88 -11.35 9.51
CA GLY A 27 13.21 -11.83 9.14
C GLY A 27 14.02 -10.88 8.24
N SER A 28 13.54 -9.68 7.98
CA SER A 28 14.26 -8.62 7.25
C SER A 28 14.44 -7.37 8.11
N ALA A 29 15.44 -6.55 7.78
CA ALA A 29 15.52 -5.19 8.31
C ALA A 29 14.35 -4.34 7.77
N PRO A 30 13.90 -3.30 8.51
CA PRO A 30 12.85 -2.41 8.03
C PRO A 30 13.24 -1.73 6.72
N PHE A 31 12.31 -1.71 5.77
CA PHE A 31 12.49 -1.07 4.47
C PHE A 31 11.85 0.32 4.45
N PRO A 32 12.50 1.34 3.85
CA PRO A 32 11.87 2.64 3.66
C PRO A 32 10.66 2.50 2.72
N ALA A 33 9.54 3.07 3.13
CA ALA A 33 8.23 2.86 2.53
C ALA A 33 7.50 4.17 2.24
N THR A 34 6.60 4.13 1.27
CA THR A 34 5.60 5.16 1.03
C THR A 34 4.65 5.27 2.22
N GLN A 35 3.81 6.30 2.19
CA GLN A 35 2.60 6.29 3.01
C GLN A 35 1.70 5.09 2.72
N ASP A 36 0.82 4.75 3.66
CA ASP A 36 -0.22 3.74 3.48
C ASP A 36 -1.39 4.35 2.69
N TYR A 37 -1.71 3.75 1.54
CA TYR A 37 -2.78 4.19 0.64
C TYR A 37 -4.03 3.35 0.86
N THR A 38 -5.18 3.98 1.04
CA THR A 38 -6.47 3.28 1.10
C THR A 38 -7.08 3.22 -0.29
N PHE A 39 -6.99 2.07 -0.95
CA PHE A 39 -7.63 1.83 -2.24
C PHE A 39 -9.07 1.35 -2.05
N ILE A 40 -9.93 1.74 -2.99
CA ILE A 40 -11.34 1.38 -3.00
C ILE A 40 -11.54 0.01 -3.66
N CYS A 41 -12.18 -0.92 -2.96
CA CYS A 41 -12.51 -2.25 -3.45
C CYS A 41 -14.01 -2.54 -3.30
N GLU A 42 -14.82 -2.01 -4.21
CA GLU A 42 -16.29 -2.06 -4.20
C GLU A 42 -16.88 -3.45 -3.93
N LYS A 43 -16.29 -4.50 -4.51
CA LYS A 43 -16.80 -5.87 -4.38
C LYS A 43 -16.43 -6.52 -3.04
N TYR A 44 -15.51 -5.96 -2.27
CA TYR A 44 -15.12 -6.53 -0.99
C TYR A 44 -16.06 -6.05 0.13
N ALA A 45 -17.16 -6.76 0.31
CA ALA A 45 -18.28 -6.34 1.16
C ALA A 45 -17.97 -6.14 2.66
N TYR A 46 -16.78 -6.54 3.15
CA TYR A 46 -16.46 -6.34 4.56
C TYR A 46 -16.14 -4.88 4.88
N THR A 47 -15.22 -4.26 4.13
CA THR A 47 -14.86 -2.83 4.32
C THR A 47 -14.96 -1.99 3.06
N GLY A 48 -14.95 -2.60 1.87
CA GLY A 48 -14.82 -1.87 0.61
C GLY A 48 -13.45 -1.20 0.43
N GLU A 49 -12.46 -1.54 1.26
CA GLU A 49 -11.17 -0.84 1.34
C GLU A 49 -10.00 -1.84 1.43
N VAL A 50 -8.88 -1.47 0.83
CA VAL A 50 -7.63 -2.23 0.83
C VAL A 50 -6.47 -1.27 1.06
N ASN A 51 -5.64 -1.58 2.05
CA ASN A 51 -4.47 -0.78 2.37
C ASN A 51 -3.27 -1.28 1.55
N ILE A 52 -2.62 -0.34 0.85
CA ILE A 52 -1.51 -0.58 -0.06
C ILE A 52 -0.35 0.29 0.37
N GLN A 53 0.81 -0.34 0.60
CA GLN A 53 2.04 0.37 0.91
C GLN A 53 3.20 -0.22 0.11
N ILE A 54 4.09 0.62 -0.39
CA ILE A 54 5.21 0.21 -1.22
C ILE A 54 6.51 0.54 -0.48
N ALA A 55 7.44 -0.41 -0.43
CA ALA A 55 8.77 -0.20 0.12
C ALA A 55 9.86 -0.51 -0.90
N LYS A 56 11.00 0.16 -0.75
CA LYS A 56 12.21 -0.11 -1.52
C LYS A 56 13.06 -1.17 -0.84
N THR A 57 13.57 -2.10 -1.63
CA THR A 57 14.51 -3.13 -1.19
C THR A 57 15.76 -3.08 -2.06
N ASP A 58 16.83 -3.76 -1.65
CA ASP A 58 18.07 -3.84 -2.45
C ASP A 58 17.86 -4.49 -3.83
N LYS A 59 16.78 -5.28 -3.99
CA LYS A 59 16.47 -6.07 -5.20
C LYS A 59 15.27 -5.53 -5.98
N GLY A 60 14.85 -4.30 -5.72
CA GLY A 60 13.68 -3.68 -6.34
C GLY A 60 12.77 -3.10 -5.27
N GLY A 61 11.62 -3.75 -5.04
CA GLY A 61 10.66 -3.27 -4.04
C GLY A 61 9.78 -4.37 -3.47
N VAL A 62 8.96 -3.99 -2.51
CA VAL A 62 7.93 -4.84 -1.90
C VAL A 62 6.61 -4.08 -1.81
N LEU A 63 5.55 -4.72 -2.25
CA LEU A 63 4.17 -4.32 -2.03
C LEU A 63 3.65 -5.02 -0.79
N LYS A 64 3.21 -4.24 0.19
CA LYS A 64 2.40 -4.69 1.31
C LYS A 64 0.94 -4.42 0.95
N ILE A 65 0.12 -5.47 0.95
CA ILE A 65 -1.33 -5.37 0.84
C ILE A 65 -1.95 -5.86 2.14
N THR A 66 -2.84 -5.07 2.71
CA THR A 66 -3.55 -5.41 3.94
C THR A 66 -5.05 -5.27 3.70
N VAL A 67 -5.81 -6.28 4.10
CA VAL A 67 -7.28 -6.22 4.10
C VAL A 67 -7.81 -6.58 5.46
N ALA A 68 -8.87 -5.90 5.88
CA ALA A 68 -9.61 -6.30 7.06
C ALA A 68 -10.40 -7.58 6.75
N THR A 69 -10.50 -8.47 7.72
CA THR A 69 -11.13 -9.78 7.59
C THR A 69 -12.02 -10.04 8.81
N ALA A 70 -13.25 -10.51 8.56
CA ALA A 70 -14.19 -10.95 9.58
C ALA A 70 -13.71 -12.15 10.45
N ASN A 71 -12.69 -12.91 10.03
CA ASN A 71 -12.10 -13.98 10.82
C ASN A 71 -10.65 -14.27 10.39
N ASP A 72 -9.97 -15.09 11.18
CA ASP A 72 -8.57 -15.53 11.03
C ASP A 72 -8.32 -16.51 9.87
N LYS A 73 -9.37 -17.16 9.36
CA LYS A 73 -9.27 -18.11 8.24
C LYS A 73 -9.18 -17.40 6.90
N ALA A 74 -9.80 -16.23 6.76
CA ALA A 74 -9.72 -15.43 5.54
C ALA A 74 -8.32 -14.83 5.37
N ARG A 75 -7.76 -15.05 4.18
CA ARG A 75 -6.39 -14.65 3.86
C ARG A 75 -6.25 -14.29 2.40
N ILE A 76 -5.33 -13.38 2.12
CA ILE A 76 -4.87 -13.12 0.76
C ILE A 76 -4.08 -14.35 0.28
N ALA A 77 -4.39 -14.84 -0.92
CA ALA A 77 -3.79 -16.05 -1.47
C ALA A 77 -3.46 -15.91 -2.95
N GLY A 78 -2.47 -16.70 -3.40
CA GLY A 78 -2.15 -16.78 -4.81
C GLY A 78 -1.49 -15.52 -5.37
N GLY A 79 -1.31 -15.49 -6.68
CA GLY A 79 -0.69 -14.35 -7.35
C GLY A 79 -1.54 -13.08 -7.24
N LEU A 80 -0.86 -11.95 -7.34
CA LEU A 80 -1.44 -10.61 -7.32
C LEU A 80 -1.04 -9.89 -8.60
N TYR A 81 -1.94 -9.10 -9.18
CA TYR A 81 -1.62 -8.26 -10.34
C TYR A 81 -1.69 -6.79 -9.97
N VAL A 82 -0.69 -6.02 -10.39
CA VAL A 82 -0.67 -4.57 -10.27
C VAL A 82 -0.86 -3.98 -11.66
N ASP A 83 -2.01 -3.37 -11.89
CA ASP A 83 -2.32 -2.67 -13.12
C ASP A 83 -1.81 -1.23 -13.01
N LEU A 84 -1.02 -0.79 -13.98
CA LEU A 84 -0.42 0.54 -14.01
C LEU A 84 -1.26 1.49 -14.87
N ALA A 85 -1.12 2.80 -14.65
CA ALA A 85 -1.86 3.83 -15.37
C ALA A 85 -1.59 3.84 -16.89
N ASN A 86 -0.46 3.29 -17.34
CA ASN A 86 -0.13 3.10 -18.76
C ASN A 86 -0.65 1.78 -19.36
N ALA A 87 -1.56 1.08 -18.66
CA ALA A 87 -2.12 -0.22 -19.02
C ALA A 87 -1.14 -1.41 -18.97
N ASP A 88 0.11 -1.21 -18.52
CA ASP A 88 1.00 -2.32 -18.20
C ASP A 88 0.49 -3.08 -16.97
N VAL A 89 0.79 -4.38 -16.91
CA VAL A 89 0.46 -5.24 -15.77
C VAL A 89 1.74 -5.86 -15.23
N ILE A 90 1.93 -5.77 -13.91
CA ILE A 90 2.96 -6.51 -13.18
C ILE A 90 2.30 -7.71 -12.51
N ALA A 91 2.79 -8.92 -12.80
CA ALA A 91 2.30 -10.15 -12.20
C ALA A 91 3.21 -10.57 -11.04
N CYS A 92 2.70 -10.44 -9.82
CA CYS A 92 3.39 -10.78 -8.59
C CYS A 92 3.11 -12.23 -8.18
N THR A 93 4.17 -13.00 -7.93
CA THR A 93 4.06 -14.37 -7.41
C THR A 93 3.93 -14.38 -5.89
N ASP A 94 3.04 -15.22 -5.35
CA ASP A 94 2.91 -15.46 -3.91
C ASP A 94 4.15 -16.18 -3.38
N LYS A 95 4.90 -15.54 -2.48
CA LYS A 95 6.03 -16.16 -1.76
C LYS A 95 5.66 -16.66 -0.36
N ASN A 96 4.35 -16.68 -0.06
CA ASN A 96 3.79 -17.09 1.22
C ASN A 96 4.33 -16.28 2.41
N VAL A 97 4.66 -15.01 2.19
CA VAL A 97 5.06 -14.07 3.25
C VAL A 97 3.82 -13.31 3.69
N LYS A 98 3.24 -13.74 4.82
CA LYS A 98 1.91 -13.31 5.28
C LYS A 98 1.87 -13.13 6.78
N GLU A 99 1.05 -12.19 7.22
CA GLU A 99 0.84 -11.87 8.62
C GLU A 99 -0.66 -11.70 8.84
N SER A 100 -1.19 -12.27 9.93
CA SER A 100 -2.58 -12.05 10.33
C SER A 100 -2.59 -11.57 11.77
N ALA A 101 -3.17 -10.41 12.00
CA ALA A 101 -3.28 -9.78 13.31
C ALA A 101 -4.49 -8.84 13.33
N ASP A 102 -5.15 -8.70 14.48
CA ASP A 102 -6.20 -7.69 14.74
C ASP A 102 -7.33 -7.65 13.70
N GLY A 103 -7.80 -8.83 13.27
CA GLY A 103 -8.86 -8.93 12.27
C GLY A 103 -8.45 -8.39 10.90
N LYS A 104 -7.14 -8.42 10.59
CA LYS A 104 -6.57 -8.08 9.28
C LYS A 104 -5.66 -9.19 8.81
N THR A 105 -5.56 -9.33 7.51
CA THR A 105 -4.56 -10.16 6.84
C THR A 105 -3.70 -9.30 5.93
N THR A 106 -2.40 -9.49 6.04
CA THR A 106 -1.36 -8.78 5.31
C THR A 106 -0.58 -9.78 4.46
N SER A 107 -0.25 -9.40 3.24
CA SER A 107 0.63 -10.18 2.37
C SER A 107 1.66 -9.29 1.69
N TYR A 108 2.83 -9.85 1.44
CA TYR A 108 3.98 -9.14 0.87
C TYR A 108 4.36 -9.73 -0.48
N TYR A 109 4.47 -8.88 -1.49
CA TYR A 109 4.80 -9.26 -2.87
C TYR A 109 6.03 -8.49 -3.34
N TYR A 110 7.00 -9.17 -3.92
CA TYR A 110 8.27 -8.56 -4.29
C TYR A 110 8.30 -8.21 -5.77
N PHE A 111 8.84 -7.03 -6.07
CA PHE A 111 9.12 -6.55 -7.42
C PHE A 111 10.58 -6.78 -7.76
N THR A 112 10.82 -7.21 -8.99
CA THR A 112 12.16 -7.20 -9.61
C THR A 112 12.64 -5.77 -9.85
N PRO A 113 13.95 -5.56 -10.12
CA PRO A 113 14.46 -4.23 -10.46
C PRO A 113 13.79 -3.61 -11.69
N ALA A 114 13.44 -4.43 -12.70
CA ALA A 114 12.76 -3.94 -13.91
C ALA A 114 11.33 -3.47 -13.62
N GLU A 115 10.58 -4.21 -12.81
CA GLU A 115 9.22 -3.83 -12.38
C GLU A 115 9.24 -2.60 -11.48
N TRP A 116 10.24 -2.48 -10.60
CA TRP A 116 10.44 -1.29 -9.78
C TRP A 116 10.62 -0.02 -10.61
N ILE A 117 11.38 -0.09 -11.71
CA ILE A 117 11.54 1.04 -12.64
C ILE A 117 10.20 1.41 -13.30
N LYS A 118 9.32 0.45 -13.58
CA LYS A 118 7.98 0.74 -14.11
C LYS A 118 7.12 1.47 -13.07
N LEU A 119 7.17 1.06 -11.80
CA LEU A 119 6.46 1.70 -10.69
C LEU A 119 6.92 3.13 -10.43
N LYS A 120 8.21 3.44 -10.63
CA LYS A 120 8.70 4.84 -10.56
C LYS A 120 8.15 5.74 -11.66
N LYS A 121 7.72 5.17 -12.80
CA LYS A 121 7.26 5.94 -13.98
C LYS A 121 5.75 6.05 -14.08
N ASN A 122 5.02 5.06 -13.57
CA ASN A 122 3.58 4.95 -13.77
C ASN A 122 2.87 4.72 -12.44
N ASP A 123 1.81 5.50 -12.20
CA ASP A 123 0.98 5.31 -11.03
C ASP A 123 0.33 3.92 -11.05
N ILE A 124 0.17 3.33 -9.87
CA ILE A 124 -0.67 2.14 -9.70
C ILE A 124 -2.12 2.57 -9.98
N TYR A 125 -2.75 1.92 -10.93
CA TYR A 125 -4.16 2.14 -11.27
C TYR A 125 -5.07 1.22 -10.44
N ALA A 126 -4.73 -0.06 -10.38
CA ALA A 126 -5.48 -1.05 -9.61
C ALA A 126 -4.60 -2.20 -9.13
N VAL A 127 -5.07 -2.90 -8.09
CA VAL A 127 -4.45 -4.10 -7.55
C VAL A 127 -5.49 -5.21 -7.52
N ARG A 128 -5.23 -6.29 -8.25
CA ARG A 128 -6.09 -7.48 -8.33
C ARG A 128 -5.53 -8.58 -7.43
N PHE A 129 -6.34 -9.07 -6.50
CA PHE A 129 -5.92 -10.05 -5.49
C PHE A 129 -7.03 -11.06 -5.22
N ILE A 130 -6.68 -12.15 -4.54
CA ILE A 130 -7.61 -13.23 -4.21
C ILE A 130 -7.73 -13.34 -2.70
N ILE A 131 -8.95 -13.44 -2.19
CA ILE A 131 -9.23 -13.82 -0.80
C ILE A 131 -9.73 -15.26 -0.77
N SER A 132 -9.13 -16.07 0.10
CA SER A 132 -9.48 -17.47 0.32
C SER A 132 -9.72 -17.74 1.81
N GLY A 133 -10.41 -18.84 2.15
CA GLY A 133 -10.56 -19.29 3.54
C GLY A 133 -11.70 -18.65 4.35
N GLY A 134 -12.66 -17.95 3.72
CA GLY A 134 -13.85 -17.42 4.38
C GLY A 134 -14.92 -18.49 4.71
N PRO A 135 -15.92 -18.17 5.57
CA PRO A 135 -17.03 -19.06 5.88
C PRO A 135 -17.97 -19.20 4.67
N THR A 136 -18.63 -20.36 4.54
CA THR A 136 -19.50 -20.69 3.40
C THR A 136 -20.85 -19.97 3.38
N THR A 137 -21.16 -19.16 4.40
CA THR A 137 -22.55 -18.75 4.66
C THR A 137 -22.73 -17.28 5.11
N PHE A 138 -21.89 -16.72 5.98
CA PHE A 138 -21.92 -15.28 6.33
C PHE A 138 -20.55 -14.78 6.82
N GLY A 139 -20.01 -13.72 6.20
CA GLY A 139 -18.68 -13.16 6.49
C GLY A 139 -17.66 -13.44 5.36
N ASN A 140 -16.69 -12.52 5.18
CA ASN A 140 -15.65 -12.47 4.13
C ASN A 140 -15.97 -13.17 2.80
N GLN A 141 -16.34 -12.40 1.78
CA GLN A 141 -16.42 -12.94 0.43
C GLN A 141 -15.06 -13.50 0.01
N THR A 142 -15.03 -14.78 -0.38
CA THR A 142 -13.89 -15.39 -1.05
C THR A 142 -14.01 -15.19 -2.54
N GLY A 143 -12.90 -15.01 -3.24
CA GLY A 143 -12.89 -14.82 -4.68
C GLY A 143 -11.87 -13.80 -5.13
N TYR A 144 -12.12 -13.24 -6.31
CA TYR A 144 -11.26 -12.29 -6.99
C TYR A 144 -11.74 -10.86 -6.75
N PHE A 145 -10.83 -10.01 -6.30
CA PHE A 145 -11.10 -8.63 -5.94
C PHE A 145 -10.16 -7.70 -6.69
N THR A 146 -10.65 -6.50 -6.97
CA THR A 146 -9.87 -5.42 -7.60
C THR A 146 -10.03 -4.19 -6.74
N ALA A 147 -8.93 -3.72 -6.17
CA ALA A 147 -8.84 -2.46 -5.47
C ALA A 147 -8.32 -1.39 -6.42
N TYR A 148 -9.07 -0.31 -6.60
CA TYR A 148 -8.72 0.80 -7.47
C TYR A 148 -8.05 1.93 -6.67
N ASN A 149 -7.04 2.54 -7.27
CA ASN A 149 -6.43 3.76 -6.76
C ASN A 149 -7.41 4.94 -6.94
N LYS A 150 -8.38 5.02 -6.02
CA LYS A 150 -9.39 6.07 -5.94
C LYS A 150 -9.51 6.48 -4.47
N MET A 151 -9.46 7.79 -4.20
CA MET A 151 -9.61 8.35 -2.87
C MET A 151 -11.07 8.46 -2.44
N ASN A 152 -11.98 8.80 -3.37
CA ASN A 152 -13.38 9.08 -3.07
C ASN A 152 -14.34 8.48 -4.11
N TYR A 153 -15.47 7.94 -3.63
CA TYR A 153 -16.56 7.42 -4.45
C TYR A 153 -17.35 8.50 -5.20
N PHE A 154 -17.47 9.70 -4.63
CA PHE A 154 -18.34 10.75 -5.16
C PHE A 154 -17.56 12.03 -5.48
N SER A 155 -17.89 12.68 -6.60
CA SER A 155 -17.56 14.09 -6.91
C SER A 155 -18.80 14.80 -7.40
N THR A 156 -18.83 16.10 -7.18
CA THR A 156 -19.71 16.99 -7.94
C THR A 156 -19.14 17.19 -9.35
N ALA A 157 -19.99 17.60 -10.30
CA ALA A 157 -19.57 17.89 -11.69
C ALA A 157 -18.49 18.99 -11.80
N PHE A 158 -18.24 19.73 -10.72
CA PHE A 158 -17.29 20.85 -10.65
C PHE A 158 -15.97 20.48 -9.97
N ASP A 159 -15.86 19.28 -9.39
CA ASP A 159 -14.64 18.84 -8.71
C ASP A 159 -13.59 18.37 -9.74
N LYS A 160 -12.50 19.15 -9.85
CA LYS A 160 -11.35 18.89 -10.72
C LYS A 160 -10.14 18.35 -9.95
N SER A 161 -10.26 18.06 -8.67
CA SER A 161 -9.14 17.55 -7.86
C SER A 161 -8.70 16.17 -8.35
N LYS A 162 -7.40 15.85 -8.22
CA LYS A 162 -6.90 14.50 -8.50
C LYS A 162 -7.50 13.56 -7.47
N LYS A 163 -8.16 12.51 -7.95
CA LYS A 163 -8.87 11.53 -7.11
C LYS A 163 -8.09 10.24 -6.86
N SER A 164 -6.82 10.21 -7.22
CA SER A 164 -5.95 9.04 -7.10
C SER A 164 -4.62 9.45 -6.51
N TYR A 165 -3.98 8.56 -5.77
CA TYR A 165 -2.67 8.78 -5.19
C TYR A 165 -1.59 8.85 -6.28
N ASP A 166 -0.66 9.81 -6.16
CA ASP A 166 0.55 9.93 -6.99
C ASP A 166 1.63 8.90 -6.59
N THR A 167 1.26 7.61 -6.63
CA THR A 167 2.13 6.52 -6.19
C THR A 167 3.51 6.52 -6.86
N ALA A 168 3.61 6.84 -8.16
CA ALA A 168 4.90 6.85 -8.85
C ALA A 168 5.85 7.94 -8.34
N LYS A 169 5.28 9.10 -7.97
CA LYS A 169 6.05 10.21 -7.39
C LYS A 169 6.62 9.83 -6.03
N GLU A 170 5.79 9.24 -5.17
CA GLU A 170 6.21 8.81 -3.83
C GLU A 170 7.20 7.64 -3.90
N ILE A 171 7.01 6.68 -4.81
CA ILE A 171 7.97 5.60 -5.03
C ILE A 171 9.30 6.14 -5.58
N SER A 172 9.26 7.20 -6.38
CA SER A 172 10.47 7.80 -6.96
C SER A 172 11.40 8.42 -5.93
N VAL A 173 10.86 8.93 -4.82
CA VAL A 173 11.64 9.53 -3.72
C VAL A 173 12.19 8.50 -2.72
N LEU A 174 11.85 7.20 -2.87
CA LEU A 174 12.45 6.08 -2.14
C LEU A 174 13.82 5.66 -2.68
#